data_AF-H6RCL2-F1
#
_entry.id   AF-H6RCL2-F1
#
_cell.length_a   1.000
_cell.length_b   1.000
_cell.length_c   1.000
_cell.angle_alpha   90.00
_cell.angle_beta   90.00
_cell.angle_gamma   90.00
#
_symmetry.space_group_name_H-M   'P 1'
#
loop_
_entity.id
_entity.type
_entity.pdbx_description
1 polymer ?
#
loop_
_entity_poly.entity_id
_entity_poly.type
_entity_poly.pdbx_seq_one_letter_code
_entity_poly.pdbx_strand_id
1 'polypeptide(L)'
;MPAYLALTHKAVEEILAGDNKTFARDPKHWPALYDGSIPEDWPFRAIVQGDHLSTKDGADHRRLRGLVGKGFTPARVRALEPRIQQLIDALLDEVERAGDGVDLVPAFCDALPMAVISELFGVPESERAQLRRWTLASLRRTPRPRRRSTLRSRCVGICTSWCGARRTSPGTTSPPISSAPATTGSGSPPTNWSRCCG
;
A
#
# COMPACT_ATOMS: atom_id res chain seq x y z
N MET A 1 18.05 7.09 -24.60
CA MET A 1 18.99 6.21 -23.88
C MET A 1 18.63 4.75 -24.13
N PRO A 2 19.63 3.87 -24.35
CA PRO A 2 19.38 2.44 -24.35
C PRO A 2 18.97 2.00 -22.95
N ALA A 3 17.87 1.26 -22.86
CA ALA A 3 17.43 0.57 -21.65
C ALA A 3 17.31 -0.92 -21.99
N TYR A 4 17.53 -1.77 -21.00
CA TYR A 4 17.41 -3.22 -21.17
C TYR A 4 16.09 -3.70 -20.57
N LEU A 5 15.46 -4.66 -21.26
CA LEU A 5 14.22 -5.28 -20.81
C LEU A 5 14.48 -6.77 -20.61
N ALA A 6 14.29 -7.26 -19.38
CA ALA A 6 14.33 -8.68 -19.07
C ALA A 6 12.95 -9.30 -19.35
N LEU A 7 12.92 -10.34 -20.17
CA LEU A 7 11.67 -10.98 -20.66
C LEU A 7 11.47 -12.41 -20.15
N THR A 8 12.43 -12.96 -19.40
CA THR A 8 12.35 -14.34 -18.88
C THR A 8 12.28 -14.32 -17.37
N HIS A 9 11.60 -15.32 -16.79
CA HIS A 9 11.53 -15.51 -15.34
C HIS A 9 12.93 -15.54 -14.72
N LYS A 10 13.84 -16.35 -15.29
CA LYS A 10 15.22 -16.48 -14.80
C LYS A 10 15.96 -15.13 -14.78
N ALA A 11 15.90 -14.36 -15.87
CA ALA A 11 16.55 -13.05 -15.91
C ALA A 11 15.96 -12.07 -14.89
N VAL A 12 14.63 -12.07 -14.73
CA VAL A 12 13.96 -11.22 -13.72
C VAL A 12 14.35 -11.65 -12.30
N GLU A 13 14.40 -12.95 -12.02
CA GLU A 13 14.81 -13.50 -10.73
C GLU A 13 16.27 -13.13 -10.41
N GLU A 14 17.20 -13.28 -11.36
CA GLU A 14 18.60 -12.89 -11.19
C GLU A 14 18.76 -11.39 -10.90
N ILE A 15 17.98 -10.54 -11.57
CA ILE A 15 17.98 -9.09 -11.35
C ILE A 15 17.42 -8.74 -9.96
N LEU A 16 16.29 -9.34 -9.57
CA LEU A 16 15.56 -8.97 -8.34
C LEU A 16 16.13 -9.62 -7.07
N ALA A 17 16.59 -10.87 -7.16
CA ALA A 17 17.14 -11.64 -6.05
C ALA A 17 18.66 -11.45 -5.89
N GLY A 18 19.31 -10.73 -6.81
CA GLY A 18 20.73 -10.44 -6.78
C GLY A 18 21.18 -9.62 -5.56
N ASP A 19 22.43 -9.18 -5.60
CA ASP A 19 23.11 -8.56 -4.46
C ASP A 19 22.60 -7.15 -4.08
N ASN A 20 21.61 -6.61 -4.81
CA ASN A 20 21.11 -5.24 -4.69
C ASN A 20 22.22 -4.17 -4.78
N LYS A 21 23.34 -4.49 -5.44
CA LYS A 21 24.42 -3.56 -5.78
C LYS A 21 24.55 -3.41 -7.29
N THR A 22 24.39 -4.51 -8.03
CA THR A 22 24.44 -4.52 -9.49
C THR A 22 23.24 -3.78 -10.09
N PHE A 23 22.05 -4.00 -9.51
CA PHE A 23 20.81 -3.31 -9.90
C PHE A 23 20.30 -2.48 -8.71
N ALA A 24 20.74 -1.22 -8.65
CA ALA A 24 20.36 -0.30 -7.58
C ALA A 24 18.96 0.29 -7.81
N ARG A 25 18.18 0.39 -6.73
CA ARG A 25 16.86 1.04 -6.72
C ARG A 25 16.94 2.52 -6.36
N ASP A 26 18.00 2.91 -5.65
CA ASP A 26 18.19 4.30 -5.25
C ASP A 26 18.41 5.17 -6.50
N PRO A 27 17.48 6.10 -6.78
CA PRO A 27 17.48 6.93 -7.99
C PRO A 27 18.73 7.79 -8.12
N LYS A 28 19.48 8.03 -7.04
CA LYS A 28 20.77 8.74 -7.11
C LYS A 28 21.79 8.05 -8.00
N HIS A 29 21.63 6.74 -8.22
CA HIS A 29 22.51 5.94 -9.09
C HIS A 29 21.97 5.82 -10.51
N TRP A 30 20.96 6.60 -10.92
CA TRP A 30 20.37 6.56 -12.26
C TRP A 30 20.76 7.83 -13.04
N PRO A 31 21.87 7.84 -13.80
CA PRO A 31 22.37 9.04 -14.50
C PRO A 31 21.34 9.69 -15.42
N ALA A 32 20.54 8.84 -16.06
CA ALA A 32 19.36 9.13 -16.86
C ALA A 32 18.39 10.17 -16.26
N LEU A 33 18.27 10.20 -14.93
CA LEU A 33 17.39 11.14 -14.24
C LEU A 33 17.98 12.53 -14.13
N TYR A 34 19.30 12.69 -14.29
CA TYR A 34 20.04 13.92 -14.01
C TYR A 34 20.70 14.53 -15.26
N ASP A 35 20.94 13.73 -16.31
CA ASP A 35 21.59 14.17 -17.56
C ASP A 35 20.64 14.80 -18.59
N GLY A 36 19.37 14.99 -18.23
CA GLY A 36 18.33 15.54 -19.11
C GLY A 36 17.68 14.53 -20.06
N SER A 37 18.12 13.27 -20.05
CA SER A 37 17.57 12.24 -20.94
C SER A 37 16.15 11.79 -20.57
N ILE A 38 15.76 11.92 -19.30
CA ILE A 38 14.37 11.75 -18.84
C ILE A 38 13.74 13.14 -18.65
N PRO A 39 12.65 13.47 -19.38
CA PRO A 39 11.97 14.76 -19.26
C PRO A 39 11.58 15.11 -17.83
N GLU A 40 11.64 16.40 -17.49
CA GLU A 40 11.32 16.85 -16.13
C GLU A 40 9.86 16.64 -15.73
N ASP A 41 8.97 16.67 -16.72
CA ASP A 41 7.53 16.46 -16.56
C ASP A 41 7.13 14.98 -16.64
N TRP A 42 8.10 14.05 -16.74
CA TRP A 42 7.82 12.62 -16.76
C TRP A 42 6.99 12.22 -15.52
N PRO A 43 5.78 11.66 -15.71
CA PRO A 43 4.79 11.54 -14.63
C PRO A 43 5.23 10.67 -13.45
N PHE A 44 6.20 9.78 -13.65
CA PHE A 44 6.69 8.87 -12.60
C PHE A 44 7.89 9.42 -11.81
N ARG A 45 8.47 10.59 -12.18
CA ARG A 45 9.59 11.20 -11.44
C ARG A 45 9.32 11.30 -9.93
N ALA A 46 8.14 11.77 -9.55
CA ALA A 46 7.77 11.93 -8.13
C ALA A 46 7.65 10.61 -7.35
N ILE A 47 7.48 9.48 -8.04
CA ILE A 47 7.43 8.14 -7.45
C ILE A 47 8.85 7.59 -7.33
N VAL A 48 9.62 7.63 -8.43
CA VAL A 48 10.97 7.03 -8.44
C VAL A 48 11.99 7.84 -7.64
N GLN A 49 11.80 9.15 -7.51
CA GLN A 49 12.64 10.03 -6.67
C GLN A 49 12.09 10.21 -5.25
N GLY A 50 11.03 9.48 -4.87
CA GLY A 50 10.49 9.54 -3.53
C GLY A 50 11.48 9.03 -2.49
N ASP A 51 11.47 9.61 -1.28
CA ASP A 51 12.27 9.12 -0.16
C ASP A 51 11.46 8.10 0.66
N HIS A 52 11.46 6.84 0.23
CA HIS A 52 10.69 5.77 0.88
C HIS A 52 11.35 4.39 0.70
N LEU A 53 10.79 3.37 1.36
CA LEU A 53 11.36 2.03 1.41
C LEU A 53 11.75 1.47 0.01
N SER A 54 10.89 1.60 -1.00
CA SER A 54 11.15 0.99 -2.32
C SER A 54 12.23 1.68 -3.16
N THR A 55 12.74 2.84 -2.73
CA THR A 55 13.79 3.62 -3.42
C THR A 55 15.08 3.69 -2.60
N LYS A 56 15.23 2.83 -1.59
CA LYS A 56 16.46 2.70 -0.81
C LYS A 56 17.12 1.36 -1.05
N ASP A 57 18.43 1.32 -0.84
CA ASP A 57 19.24 0.11 -0.87
C ASP A 57 20.03 -0.06 0.45
N GLY A 58 20.70 -1.20 0.60
CA GLY A 58 21.65 -1.46 1.68
C GLY A 58 21.09 -1.27 3.10
N ALA A 59 21.81 -0.51 3.93
CA ALA A 59 21.49 -0.33 5.34
C ALA A 59 20.17 0.43 5.56
N ASP A 60 19.90 1.47 4.77
CA ASP A 60 18.66 2.25 4.86
C ASP A 60 17.44 1.41 4.50
N HIS A 61 17.52 0.62 3.43
CA HIS A 61 16.47 -0.32 3.07
C HIS A 61 16.22 -1.32 4.22
N ARG A 62 17.27 -1.94 4.78
CA ARG A 62 17.13 -2.88 5.89
C ARG A 62 16.49 -2.23 7.12
N ARG A 63 16.91 -1.02 7.48
CA ARG A 63 16.35 -0.24 8.59
C ARG A 63 14.86 0.02 8.39
N LEU A 64 14.47 0.57 7.25
CA LEU A 64 13.07 0.87 6.92
C LEU A 64 12.22 -0.40 6.82
N ARG A 65 12.74 -1.45 6.15
CA ARG A 65 12.06 -2.75 5.99
C ARG A 65 11.84 -3.42 7.34
N GLY A 66 12.79 -3.32 8.26
CA GLY A 66 12.69 -3.85 9.62
C GLY A 66 11.61 -3.15 10.44
N LEU A 67 11.42 -1.84 10.25
CA LEU A 67 10.33 -1.10 10.89
C LEU A 67 8.96 -1.49 10.33
N VAL A 68 8.82 -1.43 9.00
CA VAL A 68 7.56 -1.77 8.30
C VAL A 68 7.20 -3.24 8.51
N GLY A 69 8.18 -4.14 8.44
CA GLY A 69 7.98 -5.59 8.52
C GLY A 69 7.34 -6.06 9.81
N LYS A 70 7.51 -5.32 10.92
CA LYS A 70 6.79 -5.61 12.17
C LYS A 70 5.28 -5.56 11.96
N GLY A 71 4.76 -4.65 11.13
CA GLY A 71 3.32 -4.55 10.86
C GLY A 71 2.76 -5.65 9.96
N PHE A 72 3.60 -6.27 9.12
CA PHE A 72 3.19 -7.21 8.07
C PHE A 72 3.68 -8.65 8.32
N THR A 73 3.67 -9.10 9.57
CA THR A 73 4.03 -10.50 9.87
C THR A 73 2.90 -11.45 9.43
N PRO A 74 3.19 -12.70 9.05
CA PRO A 74 2.16 -13.67 8.67
C PRO A 74 1.07 -13.85 9.72
N ALA A 75 1.44 -13.83 11.00
CA ALA A 75 0.48 -13.91 12.10
C ALA A 75 -0.46 -12.70 12.15
N ARG A 76 0.06 -11.48 11.96
CA ARG A 76 -0.76 -10.26 11.93
C ARG A 76 -1.68 -10.23 10.72
N VAL A 77 -1.20 -10.64 9.55
CA VAL A 77 -2.02 -10.72 8.34
C VAL A 77 -3.14 -11.74 8.52
N ARG A 78 -2.87 -12.93 9.07
CA ARG A 78 -3.92 -13.92 9.37
C ARG A 78 -4.95 -13.41 10.38
N ALA A 79 -4.52 -12.65 11.38
CA ALA A 79 -5.45 -12.06 12.34
C ALA A 79 -6.42 -11.04 11.73
N LEU A 80 -6.18 -10.55 10.51
CA LEU A 80 -7.10 -9.67 9.79
C LEU A 80 -8.24 -10.42 9.10
N GLU A 81 -8.16 -11.74 8.92
CA GLU A 81 -9.12 -12.51 8.14
C GLU A 81 -10.59 -12.26 8.56
N PRO A 82 -10.96 -12.32 9.85
CA PRO A 82 -12.34 -12.04 10.25
C PRO A 82 -12.78 -10.61 9.91
N ARG A 83 -11.86 -9.65 10.02
CA ARG A 83 -12.16 -8.25 9.71
C ARG A 83 -12.30 -8.02 8.20
N ILE A 84 -11.46 -8.66 7.40
CA ILE A 84 -11.54 -8.62 5.94
C ILE A 84 -12.88 -9.20 5.48
N GLN A 85 -13.33 -10.30 6.09
CA GLN A 85 -14.65 -10.88 5.77
C GLN A 85 -15.77 -9.89 6.03
N GLN A 86 -15.80 -9.24 7.21
CA GLN A 86 -16.79 -8.21 7.51
C GLN A 86 -16.79 -7.03 6.51
N LEU A 87 -15.60 -6.62 6.05
CA LEU A 87 -15.48 -5.56 5.05
C LEU A 87 -16.01 -6.01 3.68
N ILE A 88 -15.76 -7.26 3.30
CA ILE A 88 -16.28 -7.85 2.07
C ILE A 88 -17.80 -7.90 2.13
N ASP A 89 -18.37 -8.45 3.20
CA ASP A 89 -19.82 -8.59 3.37
C ASP A 89 -20.51 -7.21 3.27
N ALA A 90 -20.01 -6.21 4.00
CA ALA A 90 -20.56 -4.86 3.96
C ALA A 90 -20.48 -4.21 2.57
N LEU A 91 -19.39 -4.42 1.83
CA LEU A 91 -19.25 -3.89 0.47
C LEU A 91 -20.17 -4.61 -0.52
N LEU A 92 -20.39 -5.92 -0.35
CA LEU A 92 -21.31 -6.69 -1.19
C LEU A 92 -22.77 -6.30 -0.90
N ASP A 93 -23.13 -6.05 0.36
CA ASP A 93 -24.45 -5.51 0.73
C ASP A 93 -24.69 -4.15 0.05
N GLU A 94 -23.66 -3.30 -0.07
CA GLU A 94 -23.76 -2.03 -0.79
C GLU A 94 -23.97 -2.20 -2.30
N VAL A 95 -23.29 -3.18 -2.90
CA VAL A 95 -23.44 -3.51 -4.31
C VAL A 95 -24.86 -4.03 -4.58
N GLU A 96 -25.36 -4.97 -3.76
CA GLU A 96 -26.71 -5.52 -3.90
C GLU A 96 -27.77 -4.43 -3.80
N ARG A 97 -27.63 -3.52 -2.83
CA ARG A 97 -28.57 -2.41 -2.62
C ARG A 97 -28.60 -1.41 -3.77
N ALA A 98 -27.50 -1.26 -4.50
CA ALA A 98 -27.40 -0.38 -5.66
C ALA A 98 -28.06 -0.98 -6.91
N GLY A 99 -28.31 -2.29 -6.93
CA GLY A 99 -29.03 -2.99 -7.99
C GLY A 99 -28.17 -3.29 -9.22
N ASP A 100 -28.84 -3.53 -10.35
CA ASP A 100 -28.18 -3.93 -11.59
C ASP A 100 -27.36 -2.78 -12.22
N GLY A 101 -26.28 -3.15 -12.91
CA GLY A 101 -25.43 -2.19 -13.65
C GLY A 101 -24.36 -1.50 -12.81
N VAL A 102 -24.10 -1.97 -11.59
CA VAL A 102 -23.02 -1.45 -10.73
C VAL A 102 -21.64 -1.77 -11.32
N ASP A 103 -20.79 -0.75 -11.41
CA ASP A 103 -19.36 -0.93 -11.71
C ASP A 103 -18.62 -1.44 -10.46
N LEU A 104 -18.23 -2.71 -10.47
CA LEU A 104 -17.52 -3.35 -9.36
C LEU A 104 -16.13 -2.78 -9.09
N VAL A 105 -15.49 -2.14 -10.06
CA VAL A 105 -14.13 -1.59 -9.88
C VAL A 105 -14.12 -0.51 -8.79
N PRO A 106 -14.87 0.60 -8.91
CA PRO A 106 -14.97 1.59 -7.85
C PRO A 106 -15.81 1.13 -6.65
N ALA A 107 -16.81 0.26 -6.84
CA ALA A 107 -17.69 -0.17 -5.76
C ALA A 107 -16.99 -1.15 -4.80
N PHE A 108 -16.18 -2.07 -5.32
CA PHE A 108 -15.58 -3.15 -4.53
C PHE A 108 -14.06 -3.21 -4.65
N CYS A 109 -13.51 -3.31 -5.87
CA CYS A 109 -12.08 -3.57 -6.07
C CYS A 109 -11.16 -2.45 -5.58
N ASP A 110 -11.57 -1.19 -5.73
CA ASP A 110 -10.86 -0.02 -5.20
C ASP A 110 -11.16 0.20 -3.71
N ALA A 111 -12.35 -0.22 -3.25
CA ALA A 111 -12.82 0.04 -1.90
C ALA A 111 -12.18 -0.90 -0.87
N LEU A 112 -12.18 -2.20 -1.16
CA LEU A 112 -11.71 -3.24 -0.24
C LEU A 112 -10.23 -3.06 0.16
N PRO A 113 -9.25 -2.95 -0.77
CA PRO A 113 -7.84 -2.79 -0.39
C PRO A 113 -7.60 -1.51 0.41
N MET A 114 -8.34 -0.43 0.10
CA MET A 114 -8.26 0.83 0.83
C MET A 114 -8.82 0.72 2.25
N ALA A 115 -9.90 -0.04 2.45
CA ALA A 115 -10.44 -0.31 3.77
C ALA A 115 -9.46 -1.15 4.61
N VAL A 116 -8.93 -2.24 4.03
CA VAL A 116 -7.99 -3.15 4.71
C VAL A 116 -6.70 -2.43 5.12
N ILE A 117 -6.10 -1.65 4.22
CA ILE A 117 -4.87 -0.92 4.53
C ILE A 117 -5.11 0.18 5.58
N SER A 118 -6.29 0.79 5.57
CA SER A 118 -6.71 1.78 6.58
C SER A 118 -6.85 1.16 7.96
N GLU A 119 -7.38 -0.07 8.07
CA GLU A 119 -7.42 -0.83 9.33
C GLU A 119 -6.02 -1.13 9.83
N LEU A 120 -5.13 -1.62 8.95
CA LEU A 120 -3.77 -1.98 9.34
C LEU A 120 -2.98 -0.77 9.86
N PHE A 121 -3.19 0.41 9.30
CA PHE A 121 -2.55 1.65 9.74
C PHE A 121 -3.31 2.39 10.85
N GLY A 122 -4.40 1.83 11.36
CA GLY A 122 -5.22 2.44 12.41
C GLY A 122 -5.76 3.81 12.02
N VAL A 123 -6.19 3.97 10.77
CA VAL A 123 -6.78 5.21 10.27
C VAL A 123 -8.20 5.33 10.82
N PRO A 124 -8.56 6.48 11.44
CA PRO A 124 -9.91 6.72 11.92
C PRO A 124 -10.94 6.58 10.80
N GLU A 125 -12.08 5.97 11.08
CA GLU A 125 -13.11 5.66 10.09
C GLU A 125 -13.58 6.91 9.30
N SER A 126 -13.75 8.03 10.01
CA SER A 126 -14.13 9.33 9.43
C SER A 126 -13.15 9.86 8.38
N GLU A 127 -11.89 9.41 8.39
CA GLU A 127 -10.83 9.87 7.49
C GLU A 127 -10.57 8.90 6.33
N ARG A 128 -11.10 7.66 6.38
CA ARG A 128 -10.83 6.61 5.38
C ARG A 128 -11.33 6.98 3.98
N ALA A 129 -12.52 7.56 3.87
CA ALA A 129 -13.08 7.98 2.58
C ALA A 129 -12.21 9.06 1.92
N GLN A 130 -11.72 10.01 2.73
CA GLN A 130 -10.86 11.09 2.24
C GLN A 130 -9.49 10.56 1.80
N LEU A 131 -8.89 9.65 2.58
CA LEU A 131 -7.65 8.96 2.26
C LEU A 131 -7.77 8.17 0.95
N ARG A 132 -8.84 7.40 0.79
CA ARG A 132 -9.16 6.66 -0.45
C ARG A 132 -9.20 7.60 -1.65
N ARG A 133 -9.93 8.71 -1.54
CA ARG A 133 -10.07 9.67 -2.64
C ARG A 133 -8.72 10.26 -3.06
N TRP A 134 -7.86 10.65 -2.12
CA TRP A 134 -6.55 11.20 -2.46
C TRP A 134 -5.57 10.16 -2.99
N THR A 135 -5.60 8.94 -2.45
CA THR A 135 -4.74 7.83 -2.89
C THR A 135 -5.06 7.47 -4.34
N LEU A 136 -6.33 7.22 -4.65
CA LEU A 136 -6.78 6.92 -6.01
C LEU A 136 -6.50 8.08 -6.97
N ALA A 137 -6.73 9.33 -6.54
CA ALA A 137 -6.43 10.51 -7.37
C ALA A 137 -4.92 10.68 -7.64
N SER A 138 -4.06 10.22 -6.73
CA SER A 138 -2.60 10.24 -6.89
C SER A 138 -2.08 9.14 -7.81
N LEU A 139 -2.80 8.01 -7.90
CA LEU A 139 -2.48 6.87 -8.76
C LEU A 139 -3.02 7.04 -10.18
N ARG A 140 -4.16 7.73 -10.36
CA ARG A 140 -4.75 7.97 -11.68
C ARG A 140 -3.80 8.76 -12.59
N ARG A 141 -3.73 8.35 -13.86
CA ARG A 141 -3.02 9.09 -14.92
C ARG A 141 -3.68 10.45 -15.07
N THR A 142 -3.05 11.49 -14.53
CA THR A 142 -3.51 12.87 -14.72
C THR A 142 -2.60 13.55 -15.76
N PRO A 143 -3.15 14.26 -16.76
CA PRO A 143 -2.35 15.02 -17.72
C PRO A 143 -1.59 16.21 -17.10
N ARG A 144 -1.78 16.49 -15.80
CA ARG A 144 -1.31 17.70 -15.12
C ARG A 144 -0.42 17.36 -13.91
N PRO A 145 0.92 17.41 -14.06
CA PRO A 145 1.85 17.06 -13.00
C PRO A 145 1.72 17.92 -11.72
N ARG A 146 1.39 19.22 -11.82
CA ARG A 146 1.17 20.11 -10.67
C ARG A 146 -0.02 19.73 -9.77
N ARG A 147 -1.04 19.07 -10.30
CA ARG A 147 -2.21 18.63 -9.50
C ARG A 147 -1.90 17.35 -8.72
N ARG A 148 -0.98 16.53 -9.22
CA ARG A 148 -0.53 15.30 -8.57
C ARG A 148 0.37 15.60 -7.36
N SER A 149 1.27 16.57 -7.48
CA SER A 149 2.16 16.95 -6.38
C SER A 149 1.39 17.51 -5.18
N THR A 150 0.37 18.34 -5.39
CA THR A 150 -0.45 18.89 -4.29
C THR A 150 -1.30 17.83 -3.59
N LEU A 151 -1.87 16.87 -4.33
CA LEU A 151 -2.58 15.72 -3.75
C LEU A 151 -1.64 14.82 -2.94
N ARG A 152 -0.44 14.55 -3.46
CA ARG A 152 0.60 13.80 -2.74
C ARG A 152 1.02 14.52 -1.46
N SER A 153 1.25 15.82 -1.49
CA SER A 153 1.59 16.61 -0.30
C SER A 153 0.48 16.56 0.76
N ARG A 154 -0.80 16.56 0.35
CA ARG A 154 -1.94 16.40 1.28
C ARG A 154 -1.97 15.01 1.91
N CYS A 155 -1.78 13.93 1.14
CA CYS A 155 -1.63 12.58 1.67
C CYS A 155 -0.47 12.48 2.68
N VAL A 156 0.70 13.04 2.35
CA VAL A 156 1.86 13.01 3.25
C VAL A 156 1.60 13.82 4.52
N GLY A 157 0.94 14.97 4.40
CA GLY A 157 0.57 15.82 5.53
C GLY A 157 -0.30 15.08 6.55
N ILE A 158 -1.35 14.38 6.09
CA ILE A 158 -2.25 13.66 6.99
C ILE A 158 -1.58 12.43 7.63
N CYS A 159 -0.75 11.70 6.87
CA CYS A 159 0.03 10.61 7.45
C CYS A 159 0.97 11.13 8.55
N THR A 160 1.55 12.31 8.34
CA THR A 160 2.43 12.96 9.32
C THR A 160 1.66 13.40 10.57
N SER A 161 0.45 13.94 10.41
CA SER A 161 -0.40 14.29 11.56
C SER A 161 -0.83 13.05 12.36
N TRP A 162 -1.18 11.94 11.71
CA TRP A 162 -1.47 10.67 12.40
C TRP A 162 -0.25 10.13 13.14
N CYS A 163 0.94 10.19 12.54
CA CYS A 163 2.19 9.83 13.21
C CYS A 163 2.53 10.77 14.38
N GLY A 164 2.14 12.05 14.31
CA GLY A 164 2.23 13.00 15.42
C GLY A 164 1.31 12.62 16.56
N ALA A 165 0.01 12.44 16.27
CA ALA A 165 -1.01 12.06 17.24
C ALA A 165 -0.68 10.72 17.95
N ARG A 166 -0.16 9.73 17.21
CA ARG A 166 0.27 8.45 17.79
C ARG A 166 1.49 8.55 18.70
N ARG A 167 2.33 9.58 18.54
CA ARG A 167 3.47 9.83 19.44
C ARG A 167 3.03 10.44 20.76
N THR A 168 1.99 11.27 20.76
CA THR A 168 1.47 11.93 21.96
C THR A 168 0.47 11.08 22.74
N SER A 169 -0.17 10.11 22.10
CA SER A 169 -1.09 9.18 22.78
C SER A 169 -0.97 7.76 22.17
N PRO A 170 0.06 6.99 22.57
CA PRO A 170 0.22 5.62 22.11
C PRO A 170 -0.84 4.73 22.80
N GLY A 171 -2.05 4.66 22.23
CA GLY A 171 -3.11 3.74 22.69
C GLY A 171 -4.57 4.18 22.43
N THR A 172 -4.83 5.42 22.01
CA THR A 172 -6.22 5.98 22.00
C THR A 172 -7.01 5.74 20.70
N THR A 173 -6.35 5.40 19.60
CA THR A 173 -7.03 4.83 18.42
C THR A 173 -7.08 3.31 18.57
N SER A 174 -8.18 2.67 18.15
CA SER A 174 -8.41 1.22 18.21
C SER A 174 -7.10 0.45 18.18
N PRO A 175 -6.80 -0.38 19.20
CA PRO A 175 -5.53 -1.05 19.25
C PRO A 175 -5.35 -1.83 17.95
N PRO A 176 -4.13 -1.91 17.38
CA PRO A 176 -3.87 -2.94 16.39
C PRO A 176 -4.29 -4.26 17.03
N ILE A 177 -5.08 -5.07 16.32
CA ILE A 177 -5.82 -6.28 16.75
C ILE A 177 -5.03 -7.24 17.69
N SER A 178 -3.71 -7.08 17.77
CA SER A 178 -2.79 -7.69 18.72
C SER A 178 -3.03 -7.46 20.22
N SER A 179 -4.00 -6.66 20.69
CA SER A 179 -4.22 -6.46 22.14
C SER A 179 -5.57 -6.96 22.67
N ALA A 180 -6.38 -7.65 21.87
CA ALA A 180 -7.53 -8.38 22.40
C ALA A 180 -7.02 -9.70 23.02
N PRO A 181 -7.29 -9.99 24.31
CA PRO A 181 -6.99 -11.31 24.87
C PRO A 181 -7.78 -12.35 24.08
N ALA A 182 -7.12 -13.46 23.74
CA ALA A 182 -7.75 -14.59 23.06
C ALA A 182 -8.90 -15.11 23.92
N THR A 183 -10.13 -14.69 23.63
CA THR A 183 -11.32 -15.33 24.18
C THR A 183 -11.40 -16.71 23.55
N THR A 184 -11.11 -17.73 24.36
CA THR A 184 -11.42 -19.12 24.08
C THR A 184 -12.92 -19.26 23.85
N GLY A 185 -13.32 -19.27 22.59
CA GLY A 185 -14.68 -19.59 22.14
C GLY A 185 -14.58 -20.68 21.08
N SER A 186 -14.97 -21.89 21.47
CA SER A 186 -15.03 -23.07 20.62
C SER A 186 -15.97 -22.88 19.43
N GLY A 187 -15.43 -22.98 18.21
CA GLY A 187 -16.19 -23.00 16.97
C GLY A 187 -15.24 -22.95 15.79
N SER A 188 -14.89 -24.11 15.24
CA SER A 188 -13.99 -24.22 14.08
C SER A 188 -14.61 -23.53 12.85
N PRO A 189 -13.94 -22.55 12.20
CA PRO A 189 -14.33 -22.09 10.88
C PRO A 189 -13.78 -23.05 9.81
N PRO A 190 -14.49 -23.28 8.69
CA PRO A 190 -14.02 -24.18 7.65
C PRO A 190 -12.83 -23.56 6.90
N THR A 191 -11.68 -24.20 7.05
CA THR A 191 -10.43 -23.92 6.32
C THR A 191 -10.45 -24.60 4.95
N ASN A 192 -10.68 -23.85 3.85
CA ASN A 192 -10.14 -24.25 2.54
C ASN A 192 -10.10 -23.11 1.51
N TRP A 193 -9.13 -22.20 1.64
CA TRP A 193 -8.84 -21.16 0.65
C TRP A 193 -8.12 -21.68 -0.62
N SER A 194 -7.76 -22.97 -0.65
CA SER A 194 -7.00 -23.59 -1.74
C SER A 194 -7.83 -23.90 -2.99
N ARG A 195 -9.15 -23.67 -2.96
CA ARG A 195 -10.07 -24.01 -4.07
C ARG A 195 -10.57 -22.82 -4.90
N CYS A 196 -10.28 -21.58 -4.51
CA CYS A 196 -10.76 -20.38 -5.23
C CYS A 196 -9.87 -19.94 -6.41
N CYS A 197 -8.77 -20.64 -6.69
CA CYS A 197 -7.92 -20.38 -7.85
C CYS A 197 -7.72 -21.70 -8.60
N GLY A 198 -8.70 -22.05 -9.45
CA GLY A 198 -8.63 -23.11 -10.45
C GLY A 198 -8.74 -22.49 -11.84
#